data_AF-A0A848V9W2-F1
#
_entry.id   AF-A0A848V9W2-F1
#
_cell.length_a   1.000
_cell.length_b   1.000
_cell.length_c   1.000
_cell.angle_alpha   90.00
_cell.angle_beta   90.00
_cell.angle_gamma   90.00
#
_symmetry.space_group_name_H-M   'P 1'
#
loop_
_entity.id
_entity.type
_entity.pdbx_description
1 polymer ?
#
loop_
_entity_poly.entity_id
_entity_poly.type
_entity_poly.pdbx_seq_one_letter_code
_entity_poly.pdbx_strand_id
1 'polypeptide(L)' 'MQATRKAEDIERAGEDRIFSALGDATRRHILDLLRTGPMTTGEICTHFAISRFAIMKHLTVLVDA' A
#
# COMPACT_ATOMS: atom_id res chain seq x y z
N MET A 1 -31.78 11.01 -8.20
CA MET A 1 -30.66 10.91 -9.17
C MET A 1 -29.33 11.48 -8.64
N GLN A 2 -29.29 12.36 -7.62
CA GLN A 2 -28.01 12.89 -7.07
C GLN A 2 -27.35 12.00 -5.99
N ALA A 3 -28.12 11.15 -5.30
CA ALA A 3 -27.60 10.30 -4.22
C ALA A 3 -26.73 9.12 -4.72
N THR A 4 -26.99 8.61 -5.93
CA THR A 4 -26.23 7.50 -6.53
C THR A 4 -24.84 7.95 -6.99
N ARG A 5 -24.74 9.13 -7.61
CA ARG A 5 -23.46 9.70 -8.09
C ARG A 5 -22.43 9.90 -6.98
N LYS A 6 -22.87 10.34 -5.79
CA LYS A 6 -21.98 10.58 -4.65
C LYS A 6 -21.34 9.30 -4.11
N ALA A 7 -22.06 8.16 -4.16
CA ALA A 7 -21.52 6.87 -3.74
C ALA A 7 -20.47 6.36 -4.75
N GLU A 8 -20.76 6.48 -6.05
CA GLU A 8 -19.85 6.12 -7.14
C GLU A 8 -18.52 6.92 -7.07
N ASP A 9 -18.59 8.22 -6.75
CA ASP A 9 -17.39 9.05 -6.59
C ASP A 9 -16.52 8.65 -5.39
N ILE A 10 -17.13 8.15 -4.30
CA ILE A 10 -16.40 7.65 -3.12
C ILE A 10 -15.71 6.33 -3.43
N GLU A 11 -16.41 5.42 -4.09
CA GLU A 11 -15.88 4.12 -4.51
C GLU A 11 -14.67 4.30 -5.43
N ARG A 12 -14.80 5.18 -6.44
CA ARG A 12 -13.71 5.52 -7.35
C ARG A 12 -12.52 6.17 -6.63
N ALA A 13 -12.77 7.05 -5.65
CA ALA A 13 -11.69 7.62 -4.86
C ALA A 13 -10.96 6.57 -3.99
N GLY A 14 -11.63 5.50 -3.58
CA GLY A 14 -11.02 4.35 -2.92
C GLY A 14 -10.17 3.53 -3.88
N GLU A 15 -10.69 3.21 -5.06
CA GLU A 15 -9.96 2.51 -6.12
C GLU A 15 -8.70 3.26 -6.53
N ASP A 16 -8.78 4.59 -6.71
CA ASP A 16 -7.64 5.43 -7.06
C ASP A 16 -6.53 5.36 -6.00
N ARG A 17 -6.89 5.27 -4.70
CA ARG A 17 -5.92 5.09 -3.61
C ARG A 17 -5.26 3.72 -3.66
N ILE A 18 -6.04 2.66 -3.87
CA ILE A 18 -5.53 1.29 -3.99
C ILE A 18 -4.57 1.19 -5.18
N PHE A 19 -4.96 1.67 -6.37
CA PHE A 19 -4.12 1.61 -7.55
C PHE A 19 -2.86 2.48 -7.41
N SER A 20 -2.97 3.65 -6.76
CA SER A 20 -1.81 4.49 -6.41
C SER A 20 -0.86 3.76 -5.46
N ALA A 21 -1.38 3.08 -4.42
CA ALA A 21 -0.58 2.27 -3.51
C ALA A 21 0.09 1.08 -4.23
N LEU A 22 -0.57 0.43 -5.18
CA LEU A 22 0.02 -0.69 -5.91
C LEU A 22 0.99 -0.28 -7.03
N GLY A 23 1.00 0.99 -7.44
CA GLY A 23 1.83 1.50 -8.54
C GLY A 23 3.35 1.48 -8.27
N ASP A 24 3.79 1.34 -7.03
CA ASP A 24 5.21 1.35 -6.64
C ASP A 24 5.77 -0.07 -6.50
N ALA A 25 6.95 -0.31 -7.11
CA ALA A 25 7.58 -1.62 -7.11
C ALA A 25 8.00 -2.10 -5.71
N THR A 26 8.45 -1.19 -4.84
CA THR A 26 8.82 -1.51 -3.45
C THR A 26 7.60 -1.96 -2.66
N ARG A 27 6.46 -1.27 -2.81
CA ARG A 27 5.20 -1.65 -2.15
C ARG A 27 4.71 -3.02 -2.61
N ARG A 28 4.79 -3.33 -3.91
CA ARG A 28 4.48 -4.68 -4.42
C ARG A 28 5.42 -5.74 -3.86
N HIS A 29 6.72 -5.46 -3.78
CA HIS A 29 7.68 -6.40 -3.18
C HIS A 29 7.42 -6.65 -1.69
N ILE A 30 7.02 -5.61 -0.93
CA ILE A 30 6.60 -5.77 0.48
C ILE A 30 5.39 -6.73 0.58
N LEU A 31 4.38 -6.56 -0.28
CA LEU A 31 3.22 -7.46 -0.32
C LEU A 31 3.61 -8.89 -0.70
N ASP A 32 4.55 -9.05 -1.65
CA ASP A 32 5.07 -10.37 -2.05
C ASP A 32 5.76 -11.10 -0.88
N LEU A 33 6.52 -10.39 -0.05
CA LEU A 33 7.14 -10.93 1.17
C LEU A 33 6.07 -11.37 2.18
N LEU A 34 5.11 -10.48 2.46
CA LEU A 34 4.05 -10.71 3.44
C LEU A 34 3.03 -11.78 3.00
N ARG A 35 2.96 -12.09 1.70
CA ARG A 35 2.11 -13.17 1.17
C ARG A 35 2.43 -14.54 1.77
N THR A 36 3.68 -14.77 2.17
CA THR A 36 4.10 -16.04 2.78
C THR A 36 3.81 -16.13 4.28
N GLY A 37 3.56 -15.00 4.93
CA GLY A 37 3.33 -14.91 6.36
C GLY A 37 3.69 -13.54 6.93
N PRO A 38 3.32 -13.29 8.20
CA PRO A 38 3.68 -12.06 8.88
C PRO A 38 5.19 -11.93 9.02
N MET A 39 5.70 -10.70 8.86
CA MET A 39 7.10 -10.35 9.07
C MET A 39 7.20 -9.07 9.89
N THR A 40 8.23 -8.96 10.71
CA THR A 40 8.57 -7.73 11.40
C THR A 40 9.12 -6.69 10.43
N THR A 41 9.01 -5.40 10.78
CA THR A 41 9.62 -4.33 9.98
C THR A 41 11.13 -4.52 9.84
N GLY A 42 11.79 -5.09 10.86
CA GLY A 42 13.23 -5.38 10.82
C GLY A 42 13.58 -6.39 9.75
N GLU A 43 12.84 -7.50 9.69
CA GLU A 43 13.01 -8.53 8.65
C GLU A 43 12.74 -7.97 7.26
N ILE A 44 11.64 -7.21 7.08
CA ILE A 44 11.32 -6.56 5.79
C ILE A 44 12.48 -5.66 5.33
N CYS A 45 13.05 -4.85 6.22
CA CYS A 45 14.17 -3.96 5.87
C CYS A 45 15.40 -4.70 5.32
N THR A 46 15.62 -5.96 5.67
CA THR A 46 16.77 -6.74 5.15
C THR A 46 16.66 -7.03 3.65
N HIS A 47 15.47 -6.93 3.06
CA HIS A 47 15.23 -7.18 1.64
C HIS A 47 15.46 -5.95 0.73
N PHE A 48 15.79 -4.78 1.30
CA PHE A 48 15.89 -3.55 0.53
C PHE A 48 17.15 -2.74 0.84
N ALA A 49 17.72 -2.14 -0.20
CA ALA A 49 18.84 -1.20 -0.08
C ALA A 49 18.39 0.26 0.16
N ILE A 50 17.35 0.45 0.98
CA ILE A 50 16.83 1.77 1.37
C ILE A 50 16.68 1.85 2.89
N SER A 51 16.51 3.07 3.40
CA SER A 51 16.42 3.27 4.84
C SER A 51 15.17 2.65 5.45
N ARG A 52 15.25 2.30 6.75
CA ARG A 52 14.10 1.86 7.55
C ARG A 52 12.94 2.88 7.50
N PHE A 53 13.26 4.17 7.50
CA PHE A 53 12.26 5.24 7.40
C PHE A 53 11.52 5.19 6.06
N ALA A 54 12.22 4.95 4.94
CA ALA A 54 11.60 4.79 3.64
C ALA A 54 10.66 3.58 3.62
N ILE A 55 11.07 2.44 4.17
CA ILE A 55 10.21 1.25 4.31
C ILE A 55 8.97 1.53 5.14
N MET A 56 9.10 2.22 6.28
CA MET A 56 7.94 2.61 7.08
C MET A 56 6.98 3.51 6.32
N LYS A 57 7.49 4.46 5.52
CA LYS A 57 6.64 5.30 4.65
C LYS A 57 5.87 4.46 3.63
N HIS A 58 6.51 3.45 3.02
CA HIS A 58 5.83 2.53 2.10
C HIS A 58 4.74 1.72 2.81
N LEU A 59 5.00 1.24 4.04
CA LEU A 59 4.02 0.51 4.86
C LEU A 59 2.82 1.40 5.24
N THR A 60 3.04 2.66 5.62
CA THR A 60 1.95 3.60 5.90
C THR A 60 1.03 3.78 4.69
N VAL A 61 1.60 3.98 3.49
CA VAL A 61 0.81 4.09 2.26
C VAL A 61 0.00 2.82 1.98
N LEU A 62 0.53 1.63 2.29
CA LEU A 62 -0.19 0.37 2.12
C LEU A 62 -1.34 0.18 3.13
N VAL A 63 -1.25 0.77 4.33
CA VAL A 63 -2.29 0.68 5.37
C VAL A 63 -3.40 1.70 5.15
N ASP A 64 -3.06 2.88 4.65
CA ASP A 64 -3.99 4.01 4.48
C ASP A 64 -4.80 3.95 3.17
N ALA A 65 -4.41 3.07 2.24
CA ALA A 65 -5.06 2.87 0.95
C ALA A 65 -6.22 1.86 1.05
#